data_AF-A0A0J6S5I8-F1
#
_entry.id   AF-A0A0J6S5I8-F1
#
_cell.length_a   1.000
_cell.length_b   1.000
_cell.length_c   1.000
_cell.angle_alpha   90.00
_cell.angle_beta   90.00
_cell.angle_gamma   90.00
#
_symmetry.space_group_name_H-M   'P 1'
#
loop_
_entity.id
_entity.type
_entity.pdbx_description
1 polymer ?
#
loop_
_entity_poly.entity_id
_entity_poly.type
_entity_poly.pdbx_seq_one_letter_code
_entity_poly.pdbx_strand_id
1 'polypeptide(L)' 'MRYTFGGDEHVFVEVDEAMSLEAFFRSLSITNAVRDSRIRGVTEICPANASFQIKFDPDLIAPDDLLKELKSLEGAGAG' A
#
# COMPACT_ATOMS: atom_id res chain seq x y z
N MET A 1 -4.94 -2.89 8.89
CA MET A 1 -4.56 -1.78 7.99
C MET A 1 -5.67 -0.77 7.86
N ARG A 2 -5.35 0.52 7.97
CA ARG A 2 -6.26 1.65 7.72
C ARG A 2 -5.81 2.38 6.46
N TYR A 3 -6.74 2.63 5.56
CA TYR A 3 -6.50 3.27 4.28
C TYR A 3 -7.07 4.68 4.29
N THR A 4 -6.23 5.66 3.97
CA THR A 4 -6.58 7.08 3.96
C THR A 4 -6.20 7.66 2.60
N PHE A 5 -7.18 8.16 1.86
CA PHE A 5 -6.93 8.82 0.59
C PHE A 5 -6.52 10.27 0.83
N GLY A 6 -5.37 10.68 0.28
CA GLY A 6 -4.88 12.05 0.36
C GLY A 6 -5.28 12.87 -0.87
N GLY A 7 -6.52 12.71 -1.34
CA GLY A 7 -6.98 13.18 -2.64
C GLY A 7 -6.99 12.06 -3.69
N ASP A 8 -6.94 12.42 -4.96
CA ASP A 8 -7.15 11.47 -6.07
C ASP A 8 -5.86 10.79 -6.58
N GLU A 9 -4.69 11.24 -6.12
CA GLU A 9 -3.39 10.79 -6.67
C GLU A 9 -2.54 9.98 -5.68
N HIS A 10 -2.95 9.87 -4.42
CA HIS A 10 -2.21 9.07 -3.44
C HIS A 10 -3.08 8.48 -2.32
N VAL A 11 -2.66 7.31 -1.87
CA VAL A 11 -3.24 6.59 -0.74
C VAL A 11 -2.16 6.37 0.33
N PHE A 12 -2.52 6.67 1.56
CA PHE A 12 -1.74 6.39 2.75
C PHE A 12 -2.33 5.18 3.46
N VAL A 13 -1.47 4.21 3.79
CA VAL A 13 -1.88 2.96 4.44
C VAL A 13 -1.13 2.81 5.74
N GLU A 14 -1.87 2.73 6.84
CA GLU A 14 -1.35 2.48 8.18
C GLU A 14 -1.48 0.98 8.47
N VAL A 15 -0.35 0.31 8.70
CA VAL A 15 -0.30 -1.13 8.96
C VAL A 15 -0.77 -1.45 10.36
N ASP A 16 -0.19 -0.79 11.35
CA ASP A 16 -0.48 -0.97 12.76
C ASP A 16 -0.27 0.34 13.55
N GLU A 17 -1.05 0.55 14.59
CA GLU A 17 -0.94 1.72 15.48
C GLU A 17 0.20 1.54 16.49
N ALA A 18 0.50 0.28 16.87
CA ALA A 18 1.69 -0.05 17.61
C ALA A 18 2.87 -0.08 16.62
N MET A 19 3.71 0.96 16.66
CA MET A 19 4.97 1.06 15.92
C MET A 19 5.95 -0.05 16.35
N SER A 20 5.67 -1.27 15.92
CA SER A 20 6.41 -2.48 16.23
C SER A 20 7.27 -2.89 15.05
N LEU A 21 8.34 -3.64 15.33
CA LEU A 21 9.22 -4.16 14.28
C LEU A 21 8.46 -5.10 13.31
N GLU A 22 7.45 -5.80 13.81
CA GLU A 22 6.59 -6.66 13.01
C GLU A 22 5.75 -5.85 12.00
N ALA A 23 5.18 -4.73 12.44
CA ALA A 23 4.46 -3.80 11.56
C ALA A 23 5.38 -3.21 10.48
N PHE A 24 6.65 -2.93 10.81
CA PHE A 24 7.66 -2.48 9.84
C PHE A 24 8.00 -3.55 8.81
N PHE A 25 8.22 -4.80 9.22
CA PHE A 25 8.44 -5.88 8.26
C PHE A 25 7.22 -6.12 7.38
N ARG A 26 6.01 -5.98 7.94
CA ARG A 26 4.77 -6.12 7.17
C ARG A 26 4.58 -4.99 6.16
N SER A 27 4.87 -3.73 6.53
CA SER A 27 4.83 -2.60 5.58
C SER A 27 5.86 -2.76 4.45
N LEU A 28 7.07 -3.21 4.78
CA LEU A 28 8.11 -3.53 3.79
C LEU A 28 7.70 -4.68 2.87
N SER A 29 7.14 -5.76 3.41
CA SER A 29 6.70 -6.91 2.63
C SER A 29 5.63 -6.52 1.60
N ILE A 30 4.63 -5.75 2.03
CA ILE A 30 3.54 -5.28 1.16
C ILE A 30 4.07 -4.32 0.08
N THR A 31 4.88 -3.32 0.45
CA THR A 31 5.45 -2.39 -0.53
C THR A 31 6.35 -3.10 -1.56
N ASN A 32 7.06 -4.16 -1.16
CA ASN A 32 7.80 -5.01 -2.09
C ASN A 32 6.86 -5.79 -3.02
N ALA A 33 5.78 -6.36 -2.51
CA ALA A 33 4.80 -7.10 -3.29
C ALA A 33 4.05 -6.20 -4.29
N VAL A 34 3.69 -4.98 -3.90
CA VAL A 34 3.12 -3.97 -4.80
C VAL A 34 4.08 -3.64 -5.95
N ARG A 35 5.37 -3.44 -5.63
CA ARG A 35 6.40 -3.18 -6.63
C ARG A 35 6.60 -4.35 -7.59
N ASP A 36 6.54 -5.58 -7.08
CA ASP A 36 6.68 -6.80 -7.88
C ASP A 36 5.46 -7.07 -8.77
N SER A 37 4.26 -6.76 -8.27
CA SER A 37 3.00 -6.86 -9.02
C SER A 37 2.97 -5.93 -10.25
N ARG A 38 3.79 -4.87 -10.26
CA ARG A 38 3.87 -3.87 -11.35
C ARG A 38 2.49 -3.35 -11.74
N ILE A 39 1.68 -3.03 -10.73
CA ILE A 39 0.33 -2.52 -10.89
C ILE A 39 0.36 -1.30 -11.81
N ARG A 40 -0.37 -1.38 -12.93
CA ARG A 40 -0.46 -0.27 -13.87
C ARG A 40 -1.11 0.93 -13.18
N GLY A 41 -0.49 2.09 -13.32
CA GLY A 41 -0.94 3.32 -12.67
C GLY A 41 -0.24 3.63 -11.35
N VAL A 42 0.42 2.67 -10.69
CA VAL A 42 1.28 2.99 -9.53
C VAL A 42 2.54 3.68 -10.02
N THR A 43 2.77 4.90 -9.56
CA THR A 43 3.90 5.74 -9.98
C THR A 43 5.03 5.72 -8.95
N GLU A 44 4.69 5.81 -7.66
CA GLU A 44 5.67 5.85 -6.57
C GLU A 44 5.18 5.07 -5.34
N ILE A 45 6.10 4.42 -4.64
CA ILE A 45 5.83 3.69 -3.39
C ILE A 45 6.84 4.18 -2.35
N CYS A 46 6.34 4.82 -1.30
CA CYS A 46 7.14 5.38 -0.21
C CYS A 46 6.84 4.62 1.09
N PRO A 47 7.71 3.68 1.51
CA PRO A 47 7.55 3.00 2.79
C PRO A 47 7.86 3.94 3.96
N ALA A 48 7.17 3.73 5.08
CA ALA A 48 7.39 4.38 6.38
C ALA A 48 7.35 3.33 7.51
N ASN A 49 7.56 3.76 8.77
CA ASN A 49 7.76 2.85 9.91
C ASN A 49 6.66 1.78 10.06
N ALA A 50 5.42 2.16 10.29
CA ALA A 50 4.28 1.23 10.38
C ALA A 50 3.21 1.60 9.36
N SER A 51 3.64 2.24 8.26
CA SER A 51 2.75 2.77 7.24
C SER A 51 3.48 2.86 5.92
N PHE A 52 2.77 3.13 4.84
CA PHE A 52 3.35 3.42 3.54
C PHE A 52 2.41 4.31 2.73
N GLN A 53 2.98 5.08 1.82
CA GLN A 53 2.24 5.91 0.88
C GLN A 53 2.46 5.37 -0.54
N ILE A 54 1.38 5.29 -1.30
CA ILE A 54 1.41 4.92 -2.71
C ILE A 54 0.83 6.07 -3.50
N LYS A 55 1.61 6.54 -4.48
CA LYS A 55 1.15 7.48 -5.48
C LYS A 55 0.71 6.71 -6.70
N PHE A 56 -0.44 7.08 -7.25
CA PHE A 56 -1.01 6.43 -8.41
C PHE A 56 -1.66 7.46 -9.34
N ASP A 57 -1.81 7.07 -10.60
CA ASP A 57 -2.47 7.85 -11.62
C ASP A 57 -3.95 7.39 -11.74
N PRO A 58 -4.93 8.24 -11.35
CA PRO A 58 -6.34 7.89 -11.36
C PRO A 58 -6.91 7.70 -12.78
N ASP A 59 -6.25 8.20 -13.83
CA ASP A 59 -6.63 7.93 -15.22
C ASP A 59 -6.23 6.51 -15.65
N LEU A 60 -5.25 5.89 -14.97
CA LEU A 60 -4.79 4.51 -15.25
C LEU A 60 -5.38 3.47 -14.31
N ILE A 61 -5.58 3.81 -13.03
CA ILE A 61 -6.15 2.90 -12.03
C ILE A 61 -7.08 3.66 -11.09
N ALA A 62 -8.31 3.16 -10.96
CA ALA A 62 -9.25 3.73 -10.00
C ALA A 62 -8.78 3.46 -8.57
N PRO A 63 -8.98 4.40 -7.63
CA PRO A 63 -8.58 4.23 -6.23
C PRO A 63 -9.18 2.98 -5.57
N ASP A 64 -10.41 2.59 -5.96
CA ASP A 64 -11.06 1.37 -5.46
C ASP A 64 -10.38 0.08 -5.96
N ASP A 65 -9.91 0.07 -7.20
CA ASP A 65 -9.16 -1.07 -7.77
C ASP A 65 -7.77 -1.18 -7.16
N LEU A 66 -7.07 -0.05 -6.95
CA LEU A 66 -5.82 -0.06 -6.20
C LEU A 66 -6.03 -0.61 -4.79
N LEU A 67 -7.11 -0.22 -4.11
CA LEU A 67 -7.44 -0.74 -2.79
C LEU A 67 -7.67 -2.26 -2.79
N LYS A 68 -8.34 -2.80 -3.82
CA LYS A 68 -8.55 -4.25 -3.97
C LYS A 68 -7.24 -5.00 -4.18
N GLU A 69 -6.34 -4.47 -5.00
CA GLU A 69 -5.01 -5.03 -5.21
C GLU A 69 -4.23 -5.04 -3.89
N LEU A 70 -4.21 -3.92 -3.16
CA LEU A 70 -3.52 -3.82 -1.87
C LEU A 70 -4.07 -4.82 -0.84
N LYS A 71 -5.40 -4.95 -0.73
CA LYS A 71 -6.03 -5.95 0.15
C LYS A 71 -5.73 -7.39 -0.26
N SER A 72 -5.60 -7.66 -1.55
CA SER A 72 -5.22 -8.99 -2.05
C SER A 72 -3.78 -9.33 -1.67
N LEU A 73 -2.88 -8.34 -1.75
CA LEU A 73 -1.47 -8.47 -1.33
C LEU A 73 -1.34 -8.62 0.20
N GLU A 74 -2.19 -7.95 0.99
CA GLU A 74 -2.26 -8.18 2.44
C GLU A 74 -2.57 -9.64 2.78
N GLY A 75 -3.55 -10.24 2.10
CA GLY A 75 -3.97 -11.62 2.34
C GLY A 75 -2.90 -12.64 1.99
N ALA A 76 -2.05 -12.34 1.00
CA ALA A 76 -0.93 -13.19 0.60
C ALA A 76 0.27 -13.12 1.57
N GLY A 77 0.43 -12.01 2.30
CA GLY A 77 1.56 -11.78 3.22
C GLY A 77 1.26 -12.06 4.70
N ALA A 78 0.07 -12.57 5.04
CA ALA A 78 -0.38 -12.83 6.41
C ALA A 78 -0.35 -14.33 6.81
N GLY A 79 0.48 -15.13 6.13
CA GLY A 79 0.71 -16.55 6.42
C GLY A 79 1.95 -16.80 7.26
#